data_AF-A0A316SFB3-F1
#
_entry.id   AF-A0A316SFB3-F1
#
_cell.length_a   1.000
_cell.length_b   1.000
_cell.length_c   1.000
_cell.angle_alpha   90.00
_cell.angle_beta   90.00
_cell.angle_gamma   90.00
#
_symmetry.space_group_name_H-M   'P 1'
#
loop_
_entity.id
_entity.type
_entity.pdbx_description
1 polymer ?
#
loop_
_entity_poly.entity_id
_entity_poly.type
_entity_poly.pdbx_seq_one_letter_code
_entity_poly.pdbx_strand_id
1 'polypeptide(L)' 'MNFYEELANIFDEDKVTDETKFKQLDQWDSITLMTLQQSLQSNFGVKLSLKDIMTSETVADLKAKCNIK' A
#
# COMPACT_ATOMS: atom_id res chain seq x y z
N MET A 1 14.66 -2.89 -1.68
CA MET A 1 13.21 -3.15 -1.69
C MET A 1 12.52 -1.96 -2.32
N ASN A 2 11.83 -2.15 -3.43
CA ASN A 2 11.06 -1.11 -4.10
C ASN A 2 9.61 -1.05 -3.57
N PHE A 3 8.83 -0.05 -4.02
CA PHE A 3 7.44 0.13 -3.59
C PHE A 3 6.56 -1.10 -3.83
N TYR A 4 6.65 -1.73 -5.00
CA TYR A 4 5.83 -2.89 -5.33
C TYR A 4 6.27 -4.14 -4.56
N GLU A 5 7.57 -4.35 -4.38
CA GLU A 5 8.09 -5.45 -3.55
C GLU A 5 7.61 -5.35 -2.11
N GLU A 6 7.61 -4.14 -1.53
CA GLU A 6 7.14 -3.95 -0.16
C GLU A 6 5.64 -4.17 -0.03
N LEU A 7 4.84 -3.68 -0.98
CA LEU A 7 3.40 -3.94 -0.99
C LEU A 7 3.07 -5.41 -1.19
N ALA A 8 3.81 -6.11 -2.06
CA ALA A 8 3.68 -7.55 -2.23
C ALA A 8 3.95 -8.30 -0.92
N ASN A 9 5.00 -7.93 -0.18
CA ASN A 9 5.29 -8.51 1.13
C ASN A 9 4.18 -8.23 2.17
N ILE A 10 3.64 -7.01 2.20
CA ILE A 10 2.61 -6.62 3.17
C ILE A 10 1.28 -7.32 2.89
N PHE A 11 0.94 -7.48 1.61
CA PHE A 11 -0.31 -8.13 1.20
C PHE A 11 -0.17 -9.66 1.08
N ASP A 12 1.00 -10.22 1.36
CA ASP A 12 1.33 -11.65 1.18
C ASP A 12 0.99 -12.15 -0.24
N GLU A 13 1.37 -11.35 -1.24
CA GLU A 13 1.17 -11.63 -2.65
C GLU A 13 2.51 -11.84 -3.36
N ASP A 14 2.57 -12.73 -4.34
CA ASP A 14 3.79 -12.92 -5.15
C ASP A 14 4.18 -11.66 -5.92
N LYS A 15 3.17 -10.89 -6.36
CA LYS A 15 3.34 -9.65 -7.12
C LYS A 15 2.13 -8.76 -7.01
N VAL A 16 2.38 -7.46 -6.90
CA VAL A 16 1.36 -6.42 -7.07
C VAL A 16 1.67 -5.56 -8.30
N THR A 17 0.61 -5.02 -8.89
CA THR A 17 0.67 -4.14 -10.05
C THR A 17 -0.14 -2.88 -9.78
N ASP A 18 0.00 -1.87 -10.62
CA ASP A 18 -0.79 -0.63 -10.54
C ASP A 18 -2.31 -0.88 -10.53
N GLU A 19 -2.78 -1.94 -11.21
CA GLU A 19 -4.20 -2.32 -11.29
C GLU A 19 -4.71 -3.12 -10.07
N THR A 20 -3.80 -3.58 -9.20
CA THR A 20 -4.15 -4.41 -8.05
C THR A 20 -5.06 -3.63 -7.10
N LYS A 21 -6.29 -4.13 -6.92
CA LYS A 21 -7.26 -3.63 -5.94
C LYS A 21 -6.97 -4.22 -4.56
N PHE A 22 -5.99 -3.65 -3.87
CA PHE A 22 -5.44 -4.21 -2.63
C PHE A 22 -6.47 -4.42 -1.51
N LYS A 23 -7.57 -3.66 -1.49
CA LYS A 23 -8.67 -3.83 -0.52
C LYS A 23 -9.58 -5.04 -0.79
N GLN A 24 -9.41 -5.69 -1.94
CA GLN A 24 -10.16 -6.89 -2.34
C GLN A 24 -9.33 -8.16 -2.16
N LEU A 25 -8.08 -8.04 -1.70
CA LEU A 25 -7.23 -9.19 -1.38
C LEU A 25 -7.69 -9.82 -0.06
N ASP A 26 -7.55 -11.14 0.05
CA ASP A 26 -7.98 -11.90 1.23
C ASP A 26 -7.27 -11.44 2.51
N GLN A 27 -6.04 -10.94 2.38
CA GLN A 27 -5.21 -10.46 3.49
C GLN A 27 -5.53 -9.03 3.93
N TRP A 28 -6.51 -8.36 3.29
CA TRP A 28 -6.85 -7.00 3.65
C TRP A 28 -7.68 -6.93 4.93
N ASP A 29 -7.05 -6.49 6.02
CA ASP A 29 -7.69 -6.23 7.30
C ASP A 29 -7.14 -4.96 7.98
N SER A 30 -7.51 -4.75 9.25
CA SER A 30 -7.02 -3.60 10.03
C SER A 30 -5.54 -3.69 10.36
N ILE A 31 -4.95 -4.88 10.45
CA ILE A 31 -3.52 -5.08 10.71
C ILE A 31 -2.74 -4.72 9.46
N THR A 32 -3.13 -5.26 8.31
CA THR A 32 -2.52 -4.97 7.00
C THR A 32 -2.59 -3.47 6.67
N LEU A 33 -3.71 -2.80 6.98
CA LEU A 33 -3.84 -1.35 6.85
C LEU A 33 -2.81 -0.58 7.71
N MET A 34 -2.62 -0.98 8.97
CA MET A 34 -1.70 -0.29 9.89
C MET A 34 -0.24 -0.57 9.52
N THR A 35 0.08 -1.81 9.14
CA THR A 35 1.39 -2.21 8.61
C THR A 35 1.74 -1.42 7.37
N LEU A 36 0.79 -1.28 6.44
CA LEU A 36 0.95 -0.46 5.23
C LEU A 36 1.28 0.99 5.59
N GLN A 37 0.49 1.61 6.46
CA GLN A 37 0.72 3.00 6.86
C GLN A 37 2.12 3.19 7.47
N GLN A 38 2.52 2.29 8.37
CA GLN A 38 3.81 2.36 9.05
C GLN A 38 4.98 2.09 8.10
N SER A 39 4.83 1.16 7.16
CA SER A 39 5.83 0.86 6.14
C SER A 39 6.03 2.05 5.20
N LEU A 40 4.94 2.67 4.71
CA LEU A 40 5.02 3.88 3.89
C LEU A 40 5.80 5.01 4.58
N GLN A 41 5.56 5.19 5.88
CA GLN A 41 6.28 6.19 6.67
C GLN A 41 7.76 5.82 6.88
N SER A 42 8.06 4.57 7.21
CA SER A 42 9.40 4.14 7.62
C SER A 42 10.34 3.91 6.43
N ASN A 43 9.83 3.31 5.36
CA ASN A 43 10.62 2.88 4.21
C ASN A 43 10.64 3.92 3.09
N PHE A 44 9.58 4.74 2.97
CA PHE A 44 9.44 5.72 1.89
C PHE A 44 9.35 7.17 2.38
N GLY A 45 9.32 7.41 3.70
CA GLY A 45 9.19 8.75 4.27
C GLY A 45 7.82 9.40 3.99
N VAL A 46 6.83 8.62 3.57
CA VAL A 46 5.51 9.12 3.18
C VAL A 46 4.55 8.96 4.35
N LYS A 47 4.01 10.07 4.84
CA LYS A 47 3.02 10.08 5.91
C LYS A 47 1.61 10.21 5.34
N LEU A 48 0.97 9.08 5.04
CA LEU A 48 -0.45 9.05 4.67
C LEU A 48 -1.35 8.93 5.90
N SER A 49 -2.52 9.57 5.84
CA SER A 49 -3.59 9.30 6.80
C SER A 49 -4.32 8.00 6.45
N LEU A 50 -5.01 7.40 7.43
CA LEU A 50 -5.90 6.26 7.16
C LEU A 50 -6.94 6.59 6.09
N LYS A 51 -7.44 7.83 6.06
CA LYS A 51 -8.37 8.30 5.04
C LYS A 51 -7.74 8.23 3.65
N ASP A 52 -6.50 8.66 3.48
CA ASP A 52 -5.82 8.61 2.17
C ASP A 52 -5.73 7.18 1.64
N ILE A 53 -5.34 6.23 2.50
CA ILE A 53 -5.27 4.81 2.16
C ILE A 53 -6.66 4.25 1.83
N MET A 54 -7.65 4.51 2.70
CA MET A 54 -9.03 4.02 2.51
C MET A 54 -9.70 4.58 1.26
N THR A 55 -9.34 5.79 0.82
CA THR A 55 -9.83 6.39 -0.43
C THR A 55 -9.11 5.91 -1.69
N SER A 56 -7.98 5.21 -1.54
CA SER A 56 -7.26 4.60 -2.67
C SER A 56 -7.89 3.25 -2.98
N GLU A 57 -8.20 2.95 -4.24
CA GLU A 57 -8.79 1.67 -4.65
C GLU A 57 -7.72 0.72 -5.19
N THR A 58 -6.75 1.28 -5.91
CA THR A 58 -5.67 0.55 -6.59
C THR A 58 -4.29 0.94 -6.05
N VAL A 59 -3.29 0.11 -6.32
CA VAL A 59 -1.88 0.44 -6.01
C VAL A 59 -1.44 1.71 -6.73
N ALA A 60 -1.94 1.98 -7.94
CA ALA A 60 -1.68 3.23 -8.65
C ALA A 60 -2.19 4.46 -7.87
N ASP A 61 -3.41 4.38 -7.32
CA ASP A 61 -3.97 5.46 -6.50
C ASP A 61 -3.10 5.73 -5.28
N LEU A 62 -2.68 4.66 -4.59
CA LEU A 62 -1.82 4.75 -3.42
C LEU A 62 -0.47 5.37 -3.78
N LYS A 63 0.16 4.92 -4.87
CA LYS A 63 1.43 5.46 -5.36
C LYS A 63 1.32 6.95 -5.69
N ALA A 64 0.22 7.37 -6.31
CA ALA A 64 -0.06 8.77 -6.61
C ALA A 64 -0.18 9.63 -5.34
N LYS A 65 -0.76 9.09 -4.26
CA LYS A 65 -0.79 9.77 -2.95
C LYS A 65 0.59 9.89 -2.32
N CYS A 66 1.47 8.94 -2.58
CA CYS A 66 2.81 8.89 -2.03
C CYS A 66 3.79 9.86 -2.67
N ASN A 67 3.48 10.47 -3.83
CA ASN A 67 4.42 11.31 -4.61
C ASN A 67 5.77 10.61 -4.91
N ILE A 68 5.78 9.27 -4.94
CA ILE A 68 6.96 8.47 -5.27
C ILE A 68 7.09 8.47 -6.80
N LYS A 69 8.19 9.07 -7.31
CA LYS A 69 8.52 9.11 -8.74
C LYS A 69 9.00 7.76 -9.26
#